data_AF-A0AAU7V8U7-F1
#
_entry.id   AF-A0AAU7V8U7-F1
#
_cell.length_a   1.000
_cell.length_b   1.000
_cell.length_c   1.000
_cell.angle_alpha   90.00
_cell.angle_beta   90.00
_cell.angle_gamma   90.00
#
_symmetry.space_group_name_H-M   'P 1'
#
loop_
_entity.id
_entity.type
_entity.pdbx_description
1 polymer ?
#
loop_
_entity_poly.entity_id
_entity_poly.type
_entity_poly.pdbx_seq_one_letter_code
_entity_poly.pdbx_strand_id
1 'polypeptide(L)'
;MARKHWMLAARMLSAAALLAAVPVGLMGAWTAPSPVPAQQSFEVNTTGQELRLACAPGIFDAAVNPAVQVVAEVSVWPKTDTEPLAGGGTAVLPGTVSRAEDFPSALATTRYLDGPPVALATLPCQVPANRLALVGGSTDVGEDTVLILSNPGDKPVTARVRGYSIGGTLGEAPPMTVPAKSTIAWRPAVWFPEEPRLALTVEADGLGVAAWLQSSGFAGEVTRGIAQVGSQSPARELVFPAVGAGAVLNLLNPGDQPVEISLEALSEDGAGALNGTQTLLAEPGVTQLTLPEVAGLRLTGSADLAASISRQLAGAPDPVVEGELVESRELIGPSSALTRLVLPVAGTVTLVDQSGRVEQVEVEAGQELTFSTPRWAVLTQELTTDFGSAWAAAPLGEAGLTESSVQVVVSP
;
A
#
# COMPACT_ATOMS: atom_id res chain seq x y z
N MET A 1 -38.86 54.45 71.96
CA MET A 1 -40.04 54.28 72.84
C MET A 1 -40.69 52.93 72.54
N ALA A 2 -41.61 52.49 73.41
CA ALA A 2 -42.53 51.33 73.34
C ALA A 2 -42.98 50.85 71.92
N ARG A 3 -43.43 49.60 71.66
CA ARG A 3 -43.65 48.36 72.47
C ARG A 3 -43.90 47.17 71.52
N LYS A 4 -43.73 45.93 72.03
CA LYS A 4 -44.66 44.75 71.99
C LYS A 4 -45.95 44.87 71.12
N HIS A 5 -46.52 43.84 70.48
CA HIS A 5 -46.27 42.38 70.37
C HIS A 5 -47.36 41.70 69.47
N TRP A 6 -47.20 40.39 69.18
CA TRP A 6 -48.24 39.36 68.90
C TRP A 6 -48.80 39.27 67.45
N MET A 7 -48.58 38.15 66.73
CA MET A 7 -49.27 36.81 66.75
C MET A 7 -50.57 36.83 65.92
N LEU A 8 -50.98 35.85 65.11
CA LEU A 8 -50.46 34.59 64.55
C LEU A 8 -51.62 34.01 63.68
N ALA A 9 -51.34 33.02 62.82
CA ALA A 9 -52.25 32.09 62.12
C ALA A 9 -52.65 32.41 60.66
N ALA A 10 -52.84 31.42 59.75
CA ALA A 10 -52.35 30.03 59.66
C ALA A 10 -52.72 29.42 58.28
N ARG A 11 -52.10 28.26 57.94
CA ARG A 11 -52.24 27.36 56.76
C ARG A 11 -51.16 27.58 55.68
N MET A 12 -50.06 26.82 55.64
CA MET A 12 -49.90 25.35 55.47
C MET A 12 -50.49 24.78 54.16
N LEU A 13 -49.61 24.57 53.19
CA LEU A 13 -49.41 23.27 52.53
C LEU A 13 -47.94 23.20 52.04
N SER A 14 -47.33 22.02 52.06
CA SER A 14 -45.87 21.84 52.19
C SER A 14 -45.23 21.02 51.05
N ALA A 15 -43.89 21.00 51.06
CA ALA A 15 -42.92 20.16 50.32
C ALA A 15 -42.36 20.76 49.01
N ALA A 16 -41.05 20.73 48.74
CA ALA A 16 -39.82 20.50 49.54
C ALA A 16 -38.64 21.16 48.76
N ALA A 17 -37.73 21.95 49.35
CA ALA A 17 -36.44 21.55 49.94
C ALA A 17 -35.60 20.59 49.04
N LEU A 18 -34.29 20.81 48.76
CA LEU A 18 -33.30 21.78 49.29
C LEU A 18 -32.08 21.95 48.34
N LEU A 19 -31.20 22.91 48.68
CA LEU A 19 -29.99 23.36 47.96
C LEU A 19 -28.91 22.29 47.69
N ALA A 20 -28.09 22.50 46.64
CA ALA A 20 -26.73 21.98 46.51
C ALA A 20 -25.79 23.00 45.83
N ALA A 21 -24.49 22.90 46.09
CA ALA A 21 -23.49 23.96 45.86
C ALA A 21 -22.96 24.07 44.41
N VAL A 22 -22.40 25.24 44.08
CA VAL A 22 -21.57 25.46 42.88
C VAL A 22 -20.09 25.24 43.23
N PRO A 23 -19.41 24.24 42.64
CA PRO A 23 -17.96 24.19 42.62
C PRO A 23 -17.42 24.95 41.39
N VAL A 24 -16.53 25.92 41.62
CA VAL A 24 -15.71 26.50 40.55
C VAL A 24 -14.58 25.50 40.24
N GLY A 25 -14.75 24.71 39.19
CA GLY A 25 -13.75 23.76 38.69
C GLY A 25 -13.02 24.29 37.46
N LEU A 26 -11.70 24.10 37.40
CA LEU A 26 -10.90 24.50 36.23
C LEU A 26 -11.33 23.71 34.99
N MET A 27 -11.82 24.41 33.97
CA MET A 27 -11.97 23.85 32.62
C MET A 27 -10.58 23.76 31.97
N GLY A 28 -9.86 22.68 32.25
CA GLY A 28 -8.85 22.19 31.31
C GLY A 28 -9.57 21.78 30.02
N ALA A 29 -9.13 22.31 28.87
CA ALA A 29 -9.69 21.96 27.58
C ALA A 29 -9.33 20.51 27.24
N TRP A 30 -10.20 19.57 27.59
CA TRP A 30 -10.16 18.22 27.05
C TRP A 30 -10.54 18.30 25.58
N THR A 31 -9.54 18.35 24.71
CA THR A 31 -9.71 18.01 23.29
C THR A 31 -10.10 16.54 23.24
N ALA A 32 -11.40 16.27 23.07
CA ALA A 32 -11.85 14.93 22.73
C ALA A 32 -11.09 14.49 21.45
N PRO A 33 -10.62 13.23 21.38
CA PRO A 33 -10.06 12.72 20.13
C PRO A 33 -11.13 12.88 19.03
N SER A 34 -10.71 13.35 17.86
CA SER A 34 -11.60 13.50 16.71
C SER A 34 -12.33 12.17 16.47
N PRO A 35 -13.66 12.17 16.28
CA PRO A 35 -14.36 10.94 15.96
C PRO A 35 -13.80 10.38 14.67
N VAL A 36 -13.30 9.15 14.71
CA VAL A 36 -12.94 8.38 13.52
C VAL A 36 -14.17 8.41 12.59
N PRO A 37 -14.04 8.83 11.33
CA PRO A 37 -15.18 8.87 10.42
C PRO A 37 -15.74 7.45 10.30
N ALA A 38 -17.05 7.30 10.50
CA ALA A 38 -17.69 6.00 10.51
C ALA A 38 -17.48 5.29 9.17
N GLN A 39 -16.62 4.27 9.18
CA GLN A 39 -16.46 3.35 8.06
C GLN A 39 -17.81 2.70 7.76
N GLN A 40 -18.22 2.78 6.51
CA GLN A 40 -19.41 2.07 6.06
C GLN A 40 -19.04 0.60 5.91
N SER A 41 -19.70 -0.27 6.67
CA SER A 41 -19.67 -1.71 6.46
C SER A 41 -20.86 -2.19 5.64
N PHE A 42 -20.59 -2.58 4.39
CA PHE A 42 -21.44 -3.51 3.64
C PHE A 42 -21.22 -4.94 4.18
N GLU A 43 -21.62 -5.97 3.43
CA GLU A 43 -21.60 -7.34 3.92
C GLU A 43 -21.28 -8.36 2.76
N VAL A 44 -20.14 -9.07 2.82
CA VAL A 44 -19.66 -10.23 2.00
C VAL A 44 -19.85 -11.56 2.74
N ASN A 45 -20.67 -12.47 2.19
CA ASN A 45 -20.96 -13.77 2.80
C ASN A 45 -20.10 -14.85 2.12
N THR A 46 -19.17 -15.47 2.85
CA THR A 46 -18.38 -16.58 2.30
C THR A 46 -18.92 -17.98 2.68
N THR A 47 -20.19 -18.13 3.07
CA THR A 47 -20.81 -19.47 3.23
C THR A 47 -20.77 -20.24 1.91
N GLY A 48 -19.71 -21.04 1.72
CA GLY A 48 -19.46 -21.83 0.53
C GLY A 48 -18.79 -21.09 -0.64
N GLN A 49 -18.17 -19.92 -0.44
CA GLN A 49 -17.44 -19.20 -1.51
C GLN A 49 -15.95 -19.05 -1.23
N GLU A 50 -15.14 -19.46 -2.21
CA GLU A 50 -13.68 -19.26 -2.26
C GLU A 50 -13.36 -17.80 -2.59
N LEU A 51 -12.62 -17.10 -1.74
CA LEU A 51 -11.96 -15.87 -2.18
C LEU A 51 -10.72 -16.23 -2.99
N ARG A 52 -10.65 -15.73 -4.23
CA ARG A 52 -9.48 -15.86 -5.11
C ARG A 52 -8.67 -14.57 -5.07
N LEU A 53 -7.48 -14.65 -4.49
CA LEU A 53 -6.46 -13.61 -4.61
C LEU A 53 -5.66 -13.86 -5.89
N ALA A 54 -5.36 -12.80 -6.63
CA ALA A 54 -4.39 -12.85 -7.72
C ALA A 54 -3.01 -12.43 -7.17
N CYS A 55 -1.98 -13.18 -7.52
CA CYS A 55 -0.61 -13.00 -7.04
C CYS A 55 0.28 -12.45 -8.16
N ALA A 56 1.35 -11.72 -7.78
CA ALA A 56 2.29 -11.15 -8.75
C ALA A 56 2.78 -12.24 -9.72
N PRO A 57 2.61 -12.09 -11.05
CA PRO A 57 2.77 -13.21 -11.97
C PRO A 57 4.22 -13.67 -12.19
N GLY A 58 5.20 -12.81 -11.94
CA GLY A 58 6.61 -12.99 -12.25
C GLY A 58 7.17 -11.77 -12.98
N ILE A 59 8.36 -11.90 -13.59
CA ILE A 59 9.00 -10.84 -14.39
C ILE A 59 8.68 -11.03 -15.87
N PHE A 60 8.41 -9.92 -16.58
CA PHE A 60 8.08 -9.90 -18.02
C PHE A 60 9.21 -9.30 -18.85
N ASP A 61 9.35 -9.78 -20.10
CA ASP A 61 10.30 -9.22 -21.05
C ASP A 61 9.70 -7.98 -21.72
N ALA A 62 10.11 -6.79 -21.29
CA ALA A 62 9.64 -5.57 -21.91
C ALA A 62 10.23 -5.37 -23.33
N ALA A 63 11.45 -5.85 -23.57
CA ALA A 63 12.22 -5.62 -24.77
C ALA A 63 11.77 -6.51 -25.94
N VAL A 64 11.45 -7.79 -25.69
CA VAL A 64 11.02 -8.74 -26.72
C VAL A 64 9.50 -8.72 -26.90
N ASN A 65 8.72 -8.98 -25.85
CA ASN A 65 7.27 -9.00 -25.88
C ASN A 65 6.70 -9.03 -24.45
N PRO A 66 5.92 -8.04 -24.00
CA PRO A 66 5.38 -8.03 -22.64
C PRO A 66 4.38 -9.16 -22.35
N ALA A 67 3.87 -9.86 -23.37
CA ALA A 67 3.08 -11.08 -23.19
C ALA A 67 3.92 -12.34 -22.94
N VAL A 68 5.25 -12.25 -23.00
CA VAL A 68 6.19 -13.33 -22.69
C VAL A 68 6.80 -13.06 -21.31
N GLN A 69 6.49 -13.96 -20.38
CA GLN A 69 7.13 -14.00 -19.07
C GLN A 69 8.57 -14.49 -19.22
N VAL A 70 9.54 -13.75 -18.68
CA VAL A 70 10.92 -14.24 -18.52
C VAL A 70 10.94 -15.20 -17.35
N VAL A 71 11.72 -16.26 -17.45
CA VAL A 71 11.85 -17.28 -16.40
C VAL A 71 12.26 -16.62 -15.10
N ALA A 72 11.32 -16.60 -14.15
CA ALA A 72 11.54 -16.14 -12.79
C ALA A 72 10.91 -17.17 -11.85
N GLU A 73 11.60 -17.52 -10.77
CA GLU A 73 11.03 -18.40 -9.76
C GLU A 73 9.98 -17.60 -8.96
N VAL A 74 8.71 -17.96 -9.13
CA VAL A 74 7.59 -17.36 -8.40
C VAL A 74 7.10 -18.33 -7.34
N SER A 75 7.32 -17.96 -6.07
CA SER A 75 6.83 -18.69 -4.90
C SER A 75 5.63 -17.97 -4.31
N VAL A 76 4.48 -18.65 -4.25
CA VAL A 76 3.24 -18.14 -3.64
C VAL A 76 2.98 -18.85 -2.32
N TRP A 77 2.58 -18.09 -1.30
CA TRP A 77 2.14 -18.62 -0.01
C TRP A 77 0.89 -17.89 0.50
N PRO A 78 -0.04 -18.56 1.23
CA PRO A 78 -0.09 -20.00 1.43
C PRO A 78 -0.34 -20.73 0.10
N LYS A 79 0.42 -21.80 -0.15
CA LYS A 79 0.25 -22.59 -1.36
C LYS A 79 -0.95 -23.53 -1.18
N THR A 80 -2.11 -23.10 -1.67
CA THR A 80 -3.38 -23.82 -1.51
C THR A 80 -3.84 -24.57 -2.75
N ASP A 81 -3.05 -24.53 -3.83
CA ASP A 81 -3.27 -25.13 -5.16
C ASP A 81 -4.60 -24.76 -5.84
N THR A 82 -4.49 -24.05 -6.97
CA THR A 82 -5.48 -23.98 -8.06
C THR A 82 -4.79 -23.36 -9.27
N GLU A 83 -5.19 -23.77 -10.47
CA GLU A 83 -4.46 -23.52 -11.73
C GLU A 83 -3.93 -22.09 -11.86
N PRO A 84 -2.64 -21.89 -12.25
CA PRO A 84 -2.12 -20.56 -12.49
C PRO A 84 -2.95 -19.86 -13.56
N LEU A 85 -3.39 -18.63 -13.26
CA LEU A 85 -3.86 -17.69 -14.30
C LEU A 85 -2.75 -17.61 -15.35
N ALA A 86 -3.07 -17.59 -16.64
CA ALA A 86 -2.07 -17.74 -17.70
C ALA A 86 -0.82 -16.83 -17.50
N GLY A 87 0.28 -17.41 -17.00
CA GLY A 87 1.52 -16.69 -16.63
C GLY A 87 1.58 -16.11 -15.20
N GLY A 88 0.81 -16.59 -14.20
CA GLY A 88 0.82 -16.06 -12.83
C GLY A 88 0.13 -16.88 -11.76
N GLY A 89 0.37 -16.53 -10.48
CA GLY A 89 -0.15 -17.27 -9.33
C GLY A 89 -1.55 -16.86 -8.88
N THR A 90 -2.26 -17.81 -8.25
CA THR A 90 -3.49 -17.58 -7.49
C THR A 90 -3.36 -18.20 -6.11
N ALA A 91 -3.84 -17.47 -5.09
CA ALA A 91 -4.02 -18.01 -3.75
C ALA A 91 -5.53 -18.06 -3.45
N VAL A 92 -6.05 -19.26 -3.21
CA VAL A 92 -7.40 -19.46 -2.67
C VAL A 92 -7.27 -19.55 -1.16
N LEU A 93 -8.04 -18.74 -0.43
CA LEU A 93 -7.98 -18.75 1.03
C LEU A 93 -9.11 -19.63 1.59
N PRO A 94 -8.80 -20.79 2.21
CA PRO A 94 -9.83 -21.68 2.76
C PRO A 94 -10.36 -21.13 4.09
N GLY A 95 -11.61 -20.64 4.10
CA GLY A 95 -12.27 -20.28 5.35
C GLY A 95 -13.58 -19.49 5.21
N THR A 96 -14.42 -19.56 6.24
CA THR A 96 -15.42 -18.54 6.54
C THR A 96 -14.73 -17.39 7.28
N VAL A 97 -14.47 -16.29 6.56
CA VAL A 97 -13.82 -15.10 7.14
C VAL A 97 -14.91 -14.27 7.79
N SER A 98 -14.86 -14.11 9.11
CA SER A 98 -15.94 -13.48 9.90
C SER A 98 -15.74 -11.98 10.09
N ARG A 99 -14.50 -11.49 9.92
CA ARG A 99 -14.09 -10.09 9.99
C ARG A 99 -12.94 -9.83 9.01
N ALA A 100 -12.70 -8.57 8.65
CA ALA A 100 -11.54 -8.19 7.83
C ALA A 100 -10.22 -8.62 8.49
N GLU A 101 -10.09 -8.33 9.80
CA GLU A 101 -8.97 -8.67 10.69
C GLU A 101 -8.64 -10.18 10.82
N ASP A 102 -9.46 -11.08 10.26
CA ASP A 102 -9.18 -12.53 10.18
C ASP A 102 -8.50 -12.94 8.86
N PHE A 103 -8.28 -12.03 7.89
CA PHE A 103 -7.78 -12.40 6.55
C PHE A 103 -6.33 -12.90 6.58
N PRO A 104 -6.06 -14.16 6.19
CA PRO A 104 -4.68 -14.63 6.07
C PRO A 104 -3.96 -13.90 4.93
N SER A 105 -2.81 -13.30 5.24
CA SER A 105 -1.93 -12.65 4.27
C SER A 105 -1.39 -13.67 3.27
N ALA A 106 -1.49 -13.37 1.97
CA ALA A 106 -0.84 -14.14 0.93
C ALA A 106 0.26 -13.32 0.26
N LEU A 107 1.42 -13.92 0.03
CA LEU A 107 2.61 -13.28 -0.55
C LEU A 107 3.06 -14.03 -1.80
N ALA A 108 3.57 -13.28 -2.77
CA ALA A 108 4.26 -13.76 -3.95
C ALA A 108 5.69 -13.21 -3.95
N THR A 109 6.68 -14.10 -3.89
CA THR A 109 8.10 -13.77 -4.06
C THR A 109 8.52 -14.18 -5.47
N THR A 110 8.98 -13.21 -6.24
CA THR A 110 9.55 -13.37 -7.59
C THR A 110 11.06 -13.20 -7.52
N ARG A 111 11.82 -14.10 -8.16
CA ARG A 111 13.28 -14.06 -8.24
C ARG A 111 13.77 -14.25 -9.67
N TYR A 112 14.76 -13.45 -10.09
CA TYR A 112 15.52 -13.65 -11.31
C TYR A 112 17.01 -13.67 -10.98
N LEU A 113 17.69 -14.78 -11.31
CA LEU A 113 19.02 -15.14 -10.81
C LEU A 113 20.00 -15.61 -11.90
N ASP A 114 19.53 -15.76 -13.14
CA ASP A 114 20.31 -16.37 -14.24
C ASP A 114 21.31 -15.39 -14.89
N GLY A 115 21.45 -14.18 -14.34
CA GLY A 115 22.39 -13.14 -14.75
C GLY A 115 21.97 -11.75 -14.25
N PRO A 116 22.76 -10.69 -14.53
CA PRO A 116 22.31 -9.32 -14.31
C PRO A 116 21.16 -8.95 -15.28
N PRO A 117 20.17 -8.15 -14.85
CA PRO A 117 19.96 -7.64 -13.49
C PRO A 117 19.43 -8.73 -12.56
N VAL A 118 20.03 -8.89 -11.38
CA VAL A 118 19.41 -9.67 -10.30
C VAL A 118 18.15 -8.93 -9.85
N ALA A 119 17.03 -9.65 -9.73
CA ALA A 119 15.78 -9.06 -9.28
C ALA A 119 15.14 -9.90 -8.17
N LEU A 120 14.70 -9.22 -7.12
CA LEU A 120 13.88 -9.76 -6.05
C LEU A 120 12.67 -8.84 -5.88
N ALA A 121 11.48 -9.41 -5.88
CA ALA A 121 10.26 -8.68 -5.52
C ALA A 121 9.38 -9.60 -4.68
N THR A 122 9.07 -9.18 -3.45
CA THR A 122 8.05 -9.83 -2.63
C THR A 122 6.87 -8.88 -2.48
N LEU A 123 5.69 -9.34 -2.90
CA LEU A 123 4.50 -8.50 -3.01
C LEU A 123 3.29 -9.25 -2.43
N PRO A 124 2.35 -8.55 -1.77
CA PRO A 124 1.09 -9.16 -1.37
C PRO A 124 0.26 -9.57 -2.59
N CYS A 125 -0.35 -10.73 -2.53
CA CYS A 125 -1.43 -11.08 -3.46
C CYS A 125 -2.63 -10.18 -3.17
N GLN A 126 -3.30 -9.74 -4.23
CA GLN A 126 -4.31 -8.70 -4.16
C GLN A 126 -5.71 -9.27 -4.33
N VAL A 127 -6.67 -8.74 -3.55
CA VAL A 127 -8.09 -8.80 -3.90
C VAL A 127 -8.31 -7.92 -5.15
N PRO A 128 -8.99 -8.42 -6.19
CA PRO A 128 -9.37 -7.60 -7.34
C PRO A 128 -10.23 -6.41 -6.93
N ALA A 129 -9.94 -5.23 -7.50
CA ALA A 129 -10.66 -4.00 -7.19
C ALA A 129 -10.97 -3.15 -8.43
N ASN A 130 -11.97 -2.28 -8.29
CA ASN A 130 -12.51 -1.45 -9.38
C ASN A 130 -11.83 -0.09 -9.53
N ARG A 131 -11.03 0.35 -8.55
CA ARG A 131 -10.26 1.60 -8.57
C ARG A 131 -8.90 1.35 -7.93
N LEU A 132 -7.86 1.52 -8.72
CA LEU A 132 -6.49 1.21 -8.36
C LEU A 132 -5.56 2.33 -8.82
N ALA A 133 -4.48 2.54 -8.08
CA ALA A 133 -3.37 3.39 -8.48
C ALA A 133 -2.05 2.62 -8.40
N LEU A 134 -1.15 2.90 -9.35
CA LEU A 134 0.22 2.38 -9.38
C LEU A 134 1.17 3.55 -9.63
N VAL A 135 2.25 3.65 -8.85
CA VAL A 135 3.13 4.82 -8.84
C VAL A 135 4.59 4.37 -8.91
N GLY A 136 5.38 4.95 -9.80
CA GLY A 136 6.83 4.67 -9.91
C GLY A 136 7.30 4.03 -11.23
N GLY A 137 6.57 4.21 -12.33
CA GLY A 137 7.03 3.81 -13.66
C GLY A 137 7.86 4.89 -14.36
N SER A 138 8.51 4.50 -15.46
CA SER A 138 9.12 5.41 -16.45
C SER A 138 9.00 4.81 -17.86
N THR A 139 8.75 5.65 -18.85
CA THR A 139 8.68 5.29 -20.28
C THR A 139 9.63 6.15 -21.13
N ASP A 140 10.59 6.81 -20.46
CA ASP A 140 11.70 7.54 -21.06
C ASP A 140 12.74 6.58 -21.68
N VAL A 141 13.66 7.11 -22.49
CA VAL A 141 14.66 6.31 -23.21
C VAL A 141 15.58 5.56 -22.24
N GLY A 142 15.66 4.24 -22.41
CA GLY A 142 16.42 3.35 -21.52
C GLY A 142 15.63 2.86 -20.30
N GLU A 143 14.37 3.26 -20.15
CA GLU A 143 13.46 2.76 -19.13
C GLU A 143 12.27 2.03 -19.79
N ASP A 144 11.90 0.89 -19.21
CA ASP A 144 10.83 0.02 -19.67
C ASP A 144 9.86 -0.22 -18.51
N THR A 145 8.58 0.07 -18.74
CA THR A 145 7.49 -0.19 -17.80
C THR A 145 6.51 -1.18 -18.39
N VAL A 146 6.05 -2.14 -17.57
CA VAL A 146 4.98 -3.08 -17.90
C VAL A 146 3.87 -2.98 -16.86
N LEU A 147 2.67 -2.60 -17.31
CA LEU A 147 1.44 -2.73 -16.55
C LEU A 147 0.92 -4.16 -16.69
N ILE A 148 0.74 -4.83 -15.56
CA ILE A 148 0.26 -6.19 -15.45
C ILE A 148 -1.14 -6.12 -14.84
N LEU A 149 -2.15 -6.68 -15.51
CA LEU A 149 -3.52 -6.79 -15.02
C LEU A 149 -3.91 -8.27 -14.92
N SER A 150 -4.55 -8.66 -13.82
CA SER A 150 -4.97 -10.04 -13.60
C SER A 150 -6.41 -10.13 -13.11
N ASN A 151 -7.17 -11.04 -13.72
CA ASN A 151 -8.57 -11.30 -13.45
C ASN A 151 -8.75 -12.76 -13.01
N PRO A 152 -8.84 -13.04 -11.69
CA PRO A 152 -9.10 -14.39 -11.17
C PRO A 152 -10.59 -14.80 -11.26
N GLY A 153 -11.46 -13.89 -11.70
CA GLY A 153 -12.90 -14.10 -11.82
C GLY A 153 -13.29 -14.94 -13.04
N ASP A 154 -14.48 -15.53 -12.98
CA ASP A 154 -15.03 -16.38 -14.04
C ASP A 154 -15.70 -15.59 -15.20
N LYS A 155 -15.57 -14.25 -15.21
CA LYS A 155 -16.11 -13.35 -16.25
C LYS A 155 -15.02 -12.39 -16.73
N PRO A 156 -15.01 -12.01 -18.02
CA PRO A 156 -14.12 -10.95 -18.50
C PRO A 156 -14.45 -9.61 -17.83
N VAL A 157 -13.42 -8.78 -17.64
CA VAL A 157 -13.49 -7.45 -17.03
C VAL A 157 -12.95 -6.41 -18.01
N THR A 158 -13.61 -5.26 -18.12
CA THR A 158 -13.11 -4.11 -18.88
C THR A 158 -12.35 -3.18 -17.95
N ALA A 159 -11.07 -2.94 -18.23
CA ALA A 159 -10.25 -1.95 -17.56
C ALA A 159 -10.07 -0.69 -18.43
N ARG A 160 -10.03 0.48 -17.80
CA ARG A 160 -9.60 1.77 -18.36
C ARG A 160 -8.37 2.22 -17.58
N VAL A 161 -7.33 2.65 -18.29
CA VAL A 161 -6.07 3.10 -17.68
C VAL A 161 -5.90 4.59 -17.98
N ARG A 162 -5.74 5.42 -16.95
CA ARG A 162 -5.39 6.84 -17.10
C ARG A 162 -3.95 7.07 -16.67
N GLY A 163 -3.18 7.80 -17.48
CA GLY A 163 -1.80 8.15 -17.20
C GLY A 163 -1.67 9.50 -16.48
N TYR A 164 -0.61 9.65 -15.71
CA TYR A 164 -0.22 10.88 -15.03
C TYR A 164 1.30 11.01 -15.02
N SER A 165 1.79 12.25 -15.15
CA SER A 165 3.20 12.60 -14.96
C SER A 165 3.34 13.91 -14.20
N ILE A 166 4.55 14.47 -14.15
CA ILE A 166 4.83 15.78 -13.53
C ILE A 166 4.02 16.90 -14.21
N GLY A 167 3.65 16.73 -15.48
CA GLY A 167 2.83 17.69 -16.22
C GLY A 167 1.32 17.64 -15.92
N GLY A 168 0.87 16.73 -15.05
CA GLY A 168 -0.55 16.50 -14.77
C GLY A 168 -1.06 15.18 -15.36
N THR A 169 -2.31 15.15 -15.83
CA THR A 169 -2.87 13.95 -16.48
C THR A 169 -2.49 13.85 -17.94
N LEU A 170 -2.21 12.63 -18.39
CA LEU A 170 -1.85 12.27 -19.75
C LEU A 170 -3.04 11.78 -20.58
N GLY A 171 -4.24 11.76 -19.99
CA GLY A 171 -5.43 11.17 -20.60
C GLY A 171 -5.52 9.65 -20.45
N GLU A 172 -6.43 9.04 -21.20
CA GLU A 172 -6.81 7.63 -21.06
C GLU A 172 -6.34 6.77 -22.23
N ALA A 173 -5.86 5.58 -21.91
CA ALA A 173 -5.64 4.50 -22.86
C ALA A 173 -6.97 3.94 -23.39
N PRO A 174 -6.99 3.32 -24.58
CA PRO A 174 -8.15 2.58 -25.06
C PRO A 174 -8.61 1.53 -24.03
N PRO A 175 -9.94 1.34 -23.83
CA PRO A 175 -10.44 0.31 -22.92
C PRO A 175 -9.95 -1.09 -23.30
N MET A 176 -9.47 -1.83 -22.32
CA MET A 176 -8.88 -3.15 -22.50
C MET A 176 -9.70 -4.22 -21.79
N THR A 177 -9.97 -5.34 -22.46
CA THR A 177 -10.63 -6.49 -21.83
C THR A 177 -9.59 -7.43 -21.24
N VAL A 178 -9.70 -7.72 -19.94
CA VAL A 178 -8.98 -8.80 -19.25
C VAL A 178 -9.88 -10.03 -19.24
N PRO A 179 -9.59 -11.09 -20.01
CA PRO A 179 -10.40 -12.31 -20.03
C PRO A 179 -10.56 -12.95 -18.64
N ALA A 180 -11.61 -13.75 -18.47
CA ALA A 180 -11.79 -14.56 -17.27
C ALA A 180 -10.57 -15.47 -17.02
N LYS A 181 -10.18 -15.63 -15.75
CA LYS A 181 -9.05 -16.46 -15.31
C LYS A 181 -7.74 -16.21 -16.07
N SER A 182 -7.40 -14.94 -16.32
CA SER A 182 -6.23 -14.59 -17.12
C SER A 182 -5.44 -13.42 -16.55
N THR A 183 -4.16 -13.38 -16.93
CA THR A 183 -3.27 -12.25 -16.75
C THR A 183 -2.93 -11.69 -18.13
N ILE A 184 -2.92 -10.37 -18.26
CA ILE A 184 -2.43 -9.66 -19.45
C ILE A 184 -1.41 -8.61 -19.04
N ALA A 185 -0.41 -8.40 -19.87
CA ALA A 185 0.67 -7.45 -19.63
C ALA A 185 0.83 -6.53 -20.85
N TRP A 186 0.96 -5.23 -20.57
CA TRP A 186 0.98 -4.16 -21.57
C TRP A 186 2.05 -3.13 -21.22
N ARG A 187 2.74 -2.59 -22.25
CA ARG A 187 3.70 -1.51 -22.08
C ARG A 187 2.99 -0.16 -22.12
N PRO A 188 2.97 0.63 -21.03
CA PRO A 188 2.31 1.94 -21.03
C PRO A 188 2.92 2.93 -22.03
N ALA A 189 4.19 2.74 -22.41
CA ALA A 189 4.88 3.52 -23.46
C ALA A 189 4.15 3.55 -24.82
N VAL A 190 3.22 2.62 -25.08
CA VAL A 190 2.36 2.61 -26.28
C VAL A 190 1.30 3.73 -26.23
N TRP A 191 0.91 4.18 -25.04
CA TRP A 191 -0.11 5.21 -24.80
C TRP A 191 0.48 6.50 -24.22
N PHE A 192 1.52 6.36 -23.40
CA PHE A 192 2.19 7.39 -22.62
C PHE A 192 3.72 7.28 -22.84
N PRO A 193 4.23 7.66 -24.04
CA PRO A 193 5.66 7.58 -24.35
C PRO A 193 6.45 8.74 -23.71
N GLU A 194 7.76 8.54 -23.50
CA GLU A 194 8.70 9.61 -23.09
C GLU A 194 8.37 10.25 -21.73
N GLU A 195 7.68 9.55 -20.84
CA GLU A 195 7.34 10.04 -19.50
C GLU A 195 8.36 9.55 -18.46
N PRO A 196 9.26 10.40 -17.96
CA PRO A 196 10.30 10.00 -17.01
C PRO A 196 9.73 9.65 -15.64
N ARG A 197 8.50 10.07 -15.33
CA ARG A 197 7.76 9.76 -14.10
C ARG A 197 6.33 9.43 -14.47
N LEU A 198 5.99 8.15 -14.45
CA LEU A 198 4.66 7.66 -14.76
C LEU A 198 3.98 7.12 -13.49
N ALA A 199 2.74 7.57 -13.30
CA ALA A 199 1.77 6.90 -12.46
C ALA A 199 0.52 6.57 -13.28
N LEU A 200 -0.18 5.51 -12.89
CA LEU A 200 -1.36 5.01 -13.59
C LEU A 200 -2.51 4.86 -12.58
N THR A 201 -3.72 5.25 -12.99
CA THR A 201 -4.94 4.76 -12.33
C THR A 201 -5.66 3.77 -13.22
N VAL A 202 -6.11 2.66 -12.66
CA VAL A 202 -6.92 1.64 -13.36
C VAL A 202 -8.34 1.67 -12.79
N GLU A 203 -9.31 1.94 -13.65
CA GLU A 203 -10.73 1.73 -13.36
C GLU A 203 -11.20 0.44 -14.03
N ALA A 204 -11.77 -0.49 -13.26
CA ALA A 204 -12.29 -1.75 -13.78
C ALA A 204 -13.80 -1.89 -13.52
N ASP A 205 -14.47 -2.72 -14.32
CA ASP A 205 -15.87 -3.08 -14.14
C ASP A 205 -16.06 -4.42 -13.38
N GLY A 206 -17.29 -4.69 -12.94
CA GLY A 206 -17.65 -5.92 -12.26
C GLY A 206 -16.94 -6.10 -10.91
N LEU A 207 -16.19 -7.20 -10.79
CA LEU A 207 -15.40 -7.55 -9.61
C LEU A 207 -13.98 -6.97 -9.63
N GLY A 208 -13.60 -6.27 -10.71
CA GLY A 208 -12.32 -5.60 -10.81
C GLY A 208 -11.16 -6.51 -11.24
N VAL A 209 -9.95 -5.99 -11.09
CA VAL A 209 -8.69 -6.67 -11.41
C VAL A 209 -7.71 -6.51 -10.26
N ALA A 210 -6.72 -7.39 -10.16
CA ALA A 210 -5.47 -7.07 -9.48
C ALA A 210 -4.51 -6.42 -10.49
N ALA A 211 -3.60 -5.58 -10.02
CA ALA A 211 -2.65 -4.89 -10.90
C ALA A 211 -1.27 -4.69 -10.27
N TRP A 212 -0.24 -4.84 -11.09
CA TRP A 212 1.14 -4.55 -10.73
C TRP A 212 1.82 -3.73 -11.82
N LEU A 213 2.83 -2.96 -11.41
CA LEU A 213 3.69 -2.21 -12.33
C LEU A 213 5.11 -2.75 -12.16
N GLN A 214 5.68 -3.28 -13.24
CA GLN A 214 7.10 -3.58 -13.34
C GLN A 214 7.80 -2.38 -13.97
N SER A 215 8.95 -2.00 -13.42
CA SER A 215 9.85 -0.97 -13.94
C SER A 215 11.26 -1.54 -14.03
N SER A 216 11.88 -1.44 -15.20
CA SER A 216 13.24 -1.90 -15.48
C SER A 216 13.98 -0.85 -16.28
N GLY A 217 15.30 -0.75 -16.13
CA GLY A 217 16.07 0.25 -16.88
C GLY A 217 17.48 -0.17 -17.25
N PHE A 218 18.08 0.61 -18.14
CA PHE A 218 19.40 0.39 -18.73
C PHE A 218 20.11 1.73 -18.99
N ALA A 219 21.42 1.76 -18.77
CA ALA A 219 22.31 2.86 -19.12
C ALA A 219 23.33 2.37 -20.16
N GLY A 220 22.95 2.40 -21.43
CA GLY A 220 23.71 1.72 -22.48
C GLY A 220 23.64 0.21 -22.29
N GLU A 221 24.77 -0.43 -22.01
CA GLU A 221 24.86 -1.87 -21.75
C GLU A 221 24.73 -2.23 -20.26
N VAL A 222 24.87 -1.25 -19.35
CA VAL A 222 24.72 -1.45 -17.90
C VAL A 222 23.24 -1.55 -17.53
N THR A 223 22.85 -2.56 -16.76
CA THR A 223 21.48 -2.67 -16.27
C THR A 223 21.25 -1.90 -14.96
N ARG A 224 20.09 -1.25 -14.87
CA ARG A 224 19.65 -0.46 -13.71
C ARG A 224 18.68 -1.22 -12.79
N GLY A 225 18.62 -2.54 -12.92
CA GLY A 225 17.76 -3.39 -12.12
C GLY A 225 16.30 -3.46 -12.58
N ILE A 226 15.52 -4.30 -11.91
CA ILE A 226 14.07 -4.47 -12.10
C ILE A 226 13.39 -4.31 -10.73
N ALA A 227 12.35 -3.48 -10.68
CA ALA A 227 11.46 -3.33 -9.53
C ALA A 227 10.02 -3.68 -9.92
N GLN A 228 9.23 -4.09 -8.93
CA GLN A 228 7.78 -4.25 -9.08
C GLN A 228 7.05 -3.60 -7.89
N VAL A 229 5.89 -3.01 -8.15
CA VAL A 229 4.99 -2.48 -7.11
C VAL A 229 3.57 -2.97 -7.35
N GLY A 230 2.90 -3.35 -6.26
CA GLY A 230 1.47 -3.67 -6.28
C GLY A 230 0.61 -2.41 -6.35
N SER A 231 -0.56 -2.54 -6.98
CA SER A 231 -1.56 -1.48 -6.96
C SER A 231 -2.09 -1.20 -5.55
N GLN A 232 -2.56 0.02 -5.33
CA GLN A 232 -3.14 0.47 -4.06
C GLN A 232 -4.48 1.17 -4.31
N SER A 233 -5.39 1.12 -3.34
CA SER A 233 -6.50 2.08 -3.25
C SER A 233 -5.94 3.45 -2.90
N PRO A 234 -6.25 4.53 -3.64
CA PRO A 234 -5.95 5.89 -3.18
C PRO A 234 -6.58 6.14 -1.80
N ALA A 235 -5.82 6.74 -0.89
CA ALA A 235 -6.21 6.94 0.50
C ALA A 235 -5.61 8.23 1.07
N ARG A 236 -6.16 8.70 2.20
CA ARG A 236 -5.71 9.93 2.87
C ARG A 236 -4.55 9.73 3.82
N GLU A 237 -4.34 8.53 4.32
CA GLU A 237 -3.20 8.19 5.17
C GLU A 237 -2.44 7.04 4.51
N LEU A 238 -1.15 7.26 4.22
CA LEU A 238 -0.25 6.27 3.64
C LEU A 238 0.94 6.09 4.59
N VAL A 239 1.26 4.85 4.95
CA VAL A 239 2.34 4.53 5.91
C VAL A 239 3.38 3.65 5.21
N PHE A 240 4.65 4.05 5.32
CA PHE A 240 5.81 3.34 4.80
C PHE A 240 6.73 2.97 5.96
N PRO A 241 6.67 1.72 6.49
CA PRO A 241 7.44 1.33 7.66
C PRO A 241 8.96 1.24 7.46
N ALA A 242 9.44 1.09 6.21
CA ALA A 242 10.85 1.14 5.87
C ALA A 242 11.07 2.08 4.68
N VAL A 243 11.88 3.13 4.89
CA VAL A 243 12.23 4.14 3.89
C VAL A 243 13.75 4.15 3.67
N GLY A 244 14.52 4.42 4.73
CA GLY A 244 15.98 4.38 4.71
C GLY A 244 16.64 5.48 3.88
N ALA A 245 17.96 5.37 3.71
CA ALA A 245 18.76 6.33 2.95
C ALA A 245 18.48 6.26 1.43
N GLY A 246 18.66 7.40 0.75
CA GLY A 246 18.55 7.51 -0.72
C GLY A 246 17.12 7.45 -1.27
N ALA A 247 16.11 7.43 -0.41
CA ALA A 247 14.71 7.27 -0.78
C ALA A 247 14.12 8.52 -1.49
N VAL A 248 13.32 8.27 -2.52
CA VAL A 248 12.47 9.29 -3.16
C VAL A 248 11.02 8.87 -3.04
N LEU A 249 10.20 9.75 -2.47
CA LEU A 249 8.74 9.64 -2.49
C LEU A 249 8.23 10.02 -3.88
N ASN A 250 7.52 9.10 -4.52
CA ASN A 250 6.70 9.34 -5.69
C ASN A 250 5.25 9.47 -5.21
N LEU A 251 4.63 10.62 -5.43
CA LEU A 251 3.27 10.91 -5.02
C LEU A 251 2.40 11.17 -6.24
N LEU A 252 1.28 10.46 -6.34
CA LEU A 252 0.20 10.73 -7.28
C LEU A 252 -0.94 11.44 -6.55
N ASN A 253 -1.29 12.63 -7.02
CA ASN A 253 -2.60 13.23 -6.84
C ASN A 253 -3.48 12.87 -8.06
N PRO A 254 -4.45 11.94 -7.93
CA PRO A 254 -5.31 11.52 -9.03
C PRO A 254 -6.49 12.48 -9.27
N GLY A 255 -6.65 13.52 -8.44
CA GLY A 255 -7.70 14.53 -8.55
C GLY A 255 -7.38 15.63 -9.56
N ASP A 256 -8.30 16.59 -9.65
CA ASP A 256 -8.20 17.79 -10.50
C ASP A 256 -7.84 19.07 -9.72
N GLN A 257 -7.79 18.99 -8.39
CA GLN A 257 -7.44 20.10 -7.50
C GLN A 257 -6.15 19.80 -6.72
N PRO A 258 -5.37 20.83 -6.33
CA PRO A 258 -4.21 20.64 -5.47
C PRO A 258 -4.61 20.11 -4.09
N VAL A 259 -3.82 19.19 -3.55
CA VAL A 259 -4.08 18.53 -2.25
C VAL A 259 -3.04 18.98 -1.24
N GLU A 260 -3.50 19.49 -0.09
CA GLU A 260 -2.63 19.75 1.06
C GLU A 260 -2.17 18.42 1.66
N ILE A 261 -0.84 18.24 1.80
CA ILE A 261 -0.22 17.05 2.37
C ILE A 261 0.67 17.40 3.57
N SER A 262 0.71 16.51 4.55
CA SER A 262 1.62 16.56 5.70
C SER A 262 2.48 15.30 5.74
N LEU A 263 3.76 15.45 6.11
CA LEU A 263 4.75 14.37 6.16
C LEU A 263 5.37 14.27 7.56
N GLU A 264 5.31 13.07 8.15
CA GLU A 264 5.92 12.76 9.44
C GLU A 264 7.01 11.70 9.28
N ALA A 265 8.18 11.95 9.88
CA ALA A 265 9.19 10.93 10.09
C ALA A 265 8.71 9.96 11.17
N LEU A 266 8.94 8.67 10.97
CA LEU A 266 8.64 7.61 11.95
C LEU A 266 9.96 7.06 12.50
N SER A 267 10.07 6.93 13.82
CA SER A 267 11.26 6.43 14.52
C SER A 267 10.89 5.57 15.74
N GLU A 268 11.90 5.02 16.43
CA GLU A 268 11.73 4.28 17.70
C GLU A 268 11.11 5.13 18.84
N ASP A 269 11.10 6.46 18.70
CA ASP A 269 10.48 7.40 19.65
C ASP A 269 9.02 7.75 19.30
N GLY A 270 8.55 7.41 18.09
CA GLY A 270 7.22 7.75 17.57
C GLY A 270 7.23 8.56 16.27
N ALA A 271 6.08 9.11 15.91
CA ALA A 271 5.99 10.09 14.83
C ALA A 271 6.57 11.46 15.23
N GLY A 272 7.30 12.08 14.32
CA GLY A 272 7.87 13.42 14.47
C GLY A 272 7.89 14.18 13.16
N ALA A 273 8.18 15.48 13.23
CA ALA A 273 8.28 16.30 12.02
C ALA A 273 9.42 15.84 11.12
N LEU A 274 9.15 15.72 9.81
CA LEU A 274 10.21 15.64 8.80
C LEU A 274 11.04 16.94 8.85
N ASN A 275 12.36 16.86 8.69
CA ASN A 275 13.25 18.04 8.71
C ASN A 275 12.98 18.96 7.50
N GLY A 276 12.06 19.92 7.63
CA GLY A 276 11.69 20.84 6.56
C GLY A 276 10.30 21.47 6.75
N THR A 277 9.70 21.94 5.66
CA THR A 277 8.31 22.42 5.64
C THR A 277 7.36 21.23 5.81
N GLN A 278 6.57 21.24 6.89
CA GLN A 278 5.71 20.11 7.29
C GLN A 278 4.47 19.95 6.40
N THR A 279 4.05 21.02 5.73
CA THR A 279 2.88 21.05 4.85
C THR A 279 3.31 21.41 3.43
N LEU A 280 2.96 20.58 2.46
CA LEU A 280 3.22 20.81 1.04
C LEU A 280 1.89 20.80 0.27
N LEU A 281 1.90 21.37 -0.94
CA LEU A 281 0.77 21.32 -1.87
C LEU A 281 1.14 20.35 -3.00
N ALA A 282 0.39 19.26 -3.13
CA ALA A 282 0.53 18.29 -4.20
C ALA A 282 -0.40 18.68 -5.36
N GLU A 283 0.18 19.25 -6.41
CA GLU A 283 -0.54 19.53 -7.66
C GLU A 283 -1.10 18.25 -8.31
N PRO A 284 -2.18 18.32 -9.11
CA PRO A 284 -2.68 17.20 -9.90
C PRO A 284 -1.57 16.52 -10.73
N GLY A 285 -1.52 15.19 -10.72
CA GLY A 285 -0.46 14.42 -11.37
C GLY A 285 0.61 13.90 -10.40
N VAL A 286 1.85 13.78 -10.88
CA VAL A 286 2.95 13.14 -10.15
C VAL A 286 3.92 14.17 -9.57
N THR A 287 4.08 14.16 -8.25
CA THR A 287 5.11 14.91 -7.53
C THR A 287 6.20 13.97 -7.04
N GLN A 288 7.48 14.39 -7.11
CA GLN A 288 8.58 13.69 -6.44
C GLN A 288 9.16 14.53 -5.31
N LEU A 289 9.54 13.86 -4.22
CA LEU A 289 10.25 14.45 -3.10
C LEU A 289 11.39 13.54 -2.65
N THR A 290 12.63 14.02 -2.74
CA THR A 290 13.78 13.36 -2.10
C THR A 290 13.59 13.43 -0.59
N LEU A 291 13.63 12.28 0.08
CA LEU A 291 13.46 12.20 1.53
C LEU A 291 14.81 12.31 2.25
N PRO A 292 14.84 12.91 3.46
CA PRO A 292 15.95 12.68 4.38
C PRO A 292 15.96 11.20 4.82
N GLU A 293 17.10 10.75 5.34
CA GLU A 293 17.19 9.42 5.95
C GLU A 293 16.28 9.32 7.18
N VAL A 294 15.23 8.50 7.08
CA VAL A 294 14.24 8.21 8.13
C VAL A 294 13.95 6.72 8.14
N ALA A 295 13.59 6.17 9.31
CA ALA A 295 13.25 4.75 9.41
C ALA A 295 11.95 4.46 8.67
N GLY A 296 10.87 5.20 8.97
CA GLY A 296 9.63 5.18 8.21
C GLY A 296 9.07 6.58 7.91
N LEU A 297 7.98 6.62 7.14
CA LEU A 297 7.25 7.84 6.76
C LEU A 297 5.74 7.62 6.91
N ARG A 298 5.04 8.60 7.48
CA ARG A 298 3.57 8.75 7.35
C ARG A 298 3.27 9.96 6.48
N LEU A 299 2.37 9.77 5.51
CA LEU A 299 1.84 10.83 4.66
C LEU A 299 0.34 10.98 4.94
N THR A 300 -0.10 12.19 5.25
CA THR A 300 -1.52 12.52 5.43
C THR A 300 -1.95 13.57 4.41
N GLY A 301 -3.00 13.31 3.63
CA GLY A 301 -3.58 14.20 2.65
C GLY A 301 -4.97 14.72 3.04
N SER A 302 -5.29 15.94 2.62
CA SER A 302 -6.65 16.50 2.70
C SER A 302 -7.65 15.80 1.76
N ALA A 303 -7.16 15.07 0.76
CA ALA A 303 -7.90 14.20 -0.14
C ALA A 303 -7.12 12.90 -0.42
N ASP A 304 -7.71 12.00 -1.21
CA ASP A 304 -7.19 10.66 -1.43
C ASP A 304 -6.01 10.69 -2.42
N LEU A 305 -4.89 10.07 -2.04
CA LEU A 305 -3.61 10.08 -2.73
C LEU A 305 -3.10 8.65 -2.92
N ALA A 306 -2.16 8.45 -3.84
CA ALA A 306 -1.41 7.21 -3.97
C ALA A 306 0.08 7.50 -4.01
N ALA A 307 0.93 6.63 -3.47
CA ALA A 307 2.36 6.88 -3.44
C ALA A 307 3.21 5.59 -3.49
N SER A 308 4.49 5.75 -3.78
CA SER A 308 5.51 4.73 -3.60
C SER A 308 6.85 5.34 -3.22
N ILE A 309 7.67 4.60 -2.48
CA ILE A 309 9.08 4.93 -2.29
C ILE A 309 9.90 4.23 -3.36
N SER A 310 10.69 4.97 -4.12
CA SER A 310 11.71 4.42 -5.01
C SER A 310 13.09 4.53 -4.37
N ARG A 311 13.88 3.45 -4.45
CA ARG A 311 15.29 3.41 -4.03
C ARG A 311 16.14 2.78 -5.14
N GLN A 312 17.39 3.21 -5.23
CA GLN A 312 18.43 2.57 -6.05
C GLN A 312 19.55 2.15 -5.10
N LEU A 313 20.04 0.92 -5.25
CA LEU A 313 21.17 0.39 -4.49
C LEU A 313 22.23 -0.11 -5.47
N ALA A 314 23.45 0.43 -5.34
CA ALA A 314 24.59 -0.02 -6.11
C ALA A 314 24.99 -1.45 -5.68
N GLY A 315 25.17 -2.34 -6.65
CA GLY A 315 25.49 -3.74 -6.46
C GLY A 315 26.96 -4.07 -6.77
N ALA A 316 27.18 -5.26 -7.32
CA ALA A 316 28.49 -5.73 -7.73
C ALA A 316 28.99 -5.03 -9.02
N PRO A 317 30.30 -5.09 -9.33
CA PRO A 317 30.83 -4.67 -10.63
C PRO A 317 30.10 -5.35 -11.80
N ASP A 318 29.83 -4.59 -12.86
CA ASP A 318 29.19 -5.12 -14.06
C ASP A 318 30.12 -6.14 -14.76
N PRO A 319 29.64 -7.35 -15.11
CA PRO A 319 30.48 -8.39 -15.70
C PRO A 319 30.83 -8.15 -17.18
N VAL A 320 30.22 -7.15 -17.83
CA VAL A 320 30.42 -6.79 -19.24
C VAL A 320 31.11 -5.42 -19.36
N VAL A 321 30.70 -4.44 -18.55
CA VAL A 321 31.15 -3.05 -18.64
C VAL A 321 32.18 -2.72 -17.55
N GLU A 322 33.46 -2.71 -17.91
CA GLU A 322 34.56 -2.46 -16.98
C GLU A 322 34.45 -1.09 -16.27
N GLY A 323 34.41 -1.11 -14.94
CA GLY A 323 34.39 0.09 -14.09
C GLY A 323 33.00 0.55 -13.64
N GLU A 324 31.93 -0.03 -14.19
CA GLU A 324 30.55 0.24 -13.79
C GLU A 324 30.07 -0.75 -12.71
N LEU A 325 28.97 -0.40 -12.03
CA LEU A 325 28.29 -1.26 -11.06
C LEU A 325 26.89 -1.60 -11.58
N VAL A 326 26.47 -2.85 -11.40
CA VAL A 326 25.06 -3.26 -11.58
C VAL A 326 24.22 -2.54 -10.53
N GLU A 327 23.12 -1.89 -10.92
CA GLU A 327 22.17 -1.31 -9.95
C GLU A 327 21.03 -2.29 -9.66
N SER A 328 20.57 -2.32 -8.42
CA SER A 328 19.25 -2.84 -8.06
C SER A 328 18.32 -1.68 -7.71
N ARG A 329 17.01 -1.88 -7.90
CA ARG A 329 15.98 -0.86 -7.66
C ARG A 329 14.82 -1.46 -6.88
N GLU A 330 14.23 -0.66 -6.00
CA GLU A 330 13.03 -1.01 -5.24
C GLU A 330 11.91 -0.02 -5.55
N LEU A 331 10.67 -0.51 -5.57
CA LEU A 331 9.45 0.29 -5.58
C LEU A 331 8.52 -0.22 -4.47
N ILE A 332 8.46 0.52 -3.37
CA ILE A 332 7.79 0.12 -2.15
C ILE A 332 6.44 0.85 -2.08
N GLY A 333 5.33 0.10 -2.09
CA GLY A 333 4.00 0.66 -1.84
C GLY A 333 3.77 0.95 -0.34
N PRO A 334 2.68 1.64 0.02
CA PRO A 334 2.29 1.80 1.42
C PRO A 334 1.83 0.47 2.01
N SER A 335 2.12 0.25 3.28
CA SER A 335 1.56 -0.85 4.05
C SER A 335 0.11 -0.56 4.43
N SER A 336 -0.69 -1.61 4.63
CA SER A 336 -2.00 -1.49 5.28
C SER A 336 -1.88 -1.87 6.75
N ALA A 337 -2.81 -1.37 7.58
CA ALA A 337 -2.87 -1.76 8.98
C ALA A 337 -3.29 -3.24 9.08
N LEU A 338 -2.72 -3.94 10.06
CA LEU A 338 -3.03 -5.35 10.36
C LEU A 338 -3.02 -5.59 11.88
N THR A 339 -3.83 -6.54 12.34
CA THR A 339 -3.83 -7.02 13.73
C THR A 339 -3.17 -8.39 13.88
N ARG A 340 -2.92 -9.08 12.76
CA ARG A 340 -2.32 -10.41 12.70
C ARG A 340 -1.36 -10.49 11.51
N LEU A 341 -0.24 -11.17 11.69
CA LEU A 341 0.75 -11.40 10.66
C LEU A 341 1.31 -12.84 10.77
N VAL A 342 1.31 -13.56 9.66
CA VAL A 342 1.97 -14.87 9.55
C VAL A 342 2.80 -14.86 8.27
N LEU A 343 4.09 -15.17 8.37
CA LEU A 343 5.02 -15.04 7.24
C LEU A 343 5.53 -16.39 6.72
N PRO A 344 5.68 -16.57 5.40
CA PRO A 344 6.15 -17.82 4.78
C PRO A 344 7.63 -18.13 5.03
N VAL A 345 8.39 -17.11 5.39
CA VAL A 345 9.84 -17.05 5.32
C VAL A 345 10.35 -16.35 6.56
N ALA A 346 11.56 -16.72 6.99
CA ALA A 346 12.27 -15.96 7.99
C ALA A 346 12.76 -14.61 7.39
N GLY A 347 12.96 -13.62 8.25
CA GLY A 347 13.50 -12.32 7.88
C GLY A 347 13.21 -11.23 8.91
N THR A 348 13.61 -10.00 8.58
CA THR A 348 13.38 -8.84 9.44
C THR A 348 12.08 -8.15 9.05
N VAL A 349 11.15 -8.05 9.99
CA VAL A 349 9.92 -7.26 9.85
C VAL A 349 10.13 -5.92 10.53
N THR A 350 9.91 -4.82 9.80
CA THR A 350 9.79 -3.50 10.43
C THR A 350 8.31 -3.19 10.65
N LEU A 351 7.94 -2.98 11.90
CA LEU A 351 6.61 -2.65 12.38
C LEU A 351 6.53 -1.14 12.68
N VAL A 352 5.38 -0.54 12.38
CA VAL A 352 4.99 0.81 12.81
C VAL A 352 3.67 0.70 13.57
N ASP A 353 3.54 1.46 14.66
CA ASP A 353 2.28 1.53 15.42
C ASP A 353 1.53 2.86 15.27
N GLN A 354 0.35 2.93 15.86
CA GLN A 354 -0.54 4.10 15.77
C GLN A 354 0.14 5.40 16.23
N SER A 355 1.07 5.34 17.20
CA SER A 355 1.86 6.50 17.64
C SER A 355 2.99 6.87 16.69
N GLY A 356 3.18 6.10 15.61
CA GLY A 356 4.27 6.23 14.65
C GLY A 356 5.56 5.55 15.09
N ARG A 357 5.52 4.74 16.15
CA ARG A 357 6.72 4.12 16.69
C ARG A 357 7.16 2.93 15.85
N VAL A 358 8.42 2.97 15.42
CA VAL A 358 9.09 1.92 14.64
C VAL A 358 9.68 0.86 15.57
N GLU A 359 9.54 -0.41 15.22
CA GLU A 359 10.12 -1.55 15.91
C GLU A 359 10.57 -2.61 14.89
N GLN A 360 11.76 -3.19 15.05
CA GLN A 360 12.23 -4.29 14.19
C GLN A 360 12.16 -5.63 14.92
N VAL A 361 11.60 -6.63 14.24
CA VAL A 361 11.39 -7.98 14.78
C VAL A 361 11.92 -9.00 13.78
N GLU A 362 12.88 -9.81 14.21
CA GLU A 362 13.25 -11.04 13.52
C GLU A 362 12.11 -12.06 13.66
N VAL A 363 11.68 -12.65 12.55
CA VAL A 363 10.65 -13.70 12.52
C VAL A 363 11.19 -14.98 11.89
N GLU A 364 10.72 -16.12 12.39
CA GLU A 364 10.92 -17.43 11.75
C GLU A 364 9.79 -17.73 10.75
N ALA A 365 10.08 -18.62 9.78
CA ALA A 365 9.09 -19.07 8.80
C ALA A 365 7.92 -19.79 9.49
N GLY A 366 6.70 -19.34 9.23
CA GLY A 366 5.47 -19.84 9.85
C GLY A 366 5.20 -19.28 11.26
N GLN A 367 6.04 -18.38 11.77
CA GLN A 367 5.76 -17.67 13.02
C GLN A 367 4.54 -16.76 12.85
N GLU A 368 3.65 -16.80 13.85
CA GLU A 368 2.49 -15.93 13.96
C GLU A 368 2.77 -14.79 14.95
N LEU A 369 2.49 -13.56 14.54
CA LEU A 369 2.44 -12.37 15.37
C LEU A 369 1.00 -11.88 15.46
N THR A 370 0.57 -11.51 16.67
CA THR A 370 -0.76 -10.95 16.93
C THR A 370 -0.62 -9.67 17.74
N PHE A 371 -1.35 -8.62 17.36
CA PHE A 371 -1.24 -7.29 17.93
C PHE A 371 -2.57 -6.86 18.54
N SER A 372 -2.53 -6.31 19.77
CA SER A 372 -3.71 -5.77 20.46
C SER A 372 -4.22 -4.44 19.90
N THR A 373 -3.43 -3.83 19.00
CA THR A 373 -3.72 -2.59 18.28
C THR A 373 -3.20 -2.76 16.85
N PRO A 374 -3.87 -2.22 15.83
CA PRO A 374 -3.37 -2.28 14.46
C PRO A 374 -1.93 -1.75 14.33
N ARG A 375 -1.12 -2.46 13.55
CA ARG A 375 0.27 -2.13 13.18
C ARG A 375 0.35 -2.07 11.66
N TRP A 376 1.23 -1.25 11.12
CA TRP A 376 1.67 -1.37 9.73
C TRP A 376 2.97 -2.16 9.71
N ALA A 377 3.17 -3.02 8.72
CA ALA A 377 4.37 -3.86 8.66
C ALA A 377 4.98 -3.89 7.25
N VAL A 378 6.28 -4.09 7.17
CA VAL A 378 7.01 -4.37 5.94
C VAL A 378 7.98 -5.51 6.22
N LEU A 379 8.01 -6.51 5.34
CA LEU A 379 9.03 -7.57 5.37
C LEU A 379 10.18 -7.12 4.49
N THR A 380 11.36 -6.98 5.06
CA THR A 380 12.59 -6.73 4.29
C THR A 380 13.30 -8.06 4.04
N GLN A 381 13.74 -8.28 2.80
CA GLN A 381 14.52 -9.44 2.40
C GLN A 381 15.75 -8.99 1.61
N GLU A 382 16.88 -9.64 1.87
CA GLU A 382 18.07 -9.57 1.02
C GLU A 382 18.25 -10.92 0.31
N LEU A 383 18.71 -10.86 -0.95
CA LEU A 383 19.14 -12.01 -1.72
C LEU A 383 20.51 -11.72 -2.34
N THR A 384 21.54 -12.39 -1.85
CA THR A 384 22.91 -12.30 -2.38
C THR A 384 23.17 -13.40 -3.41
N THR A 385 23.81 -13.05 -4.52
CA THR A 385 24.22 -13.95 -5.61
C THR A 385 25.64 -13.62 -6.07
N ASP A 386 26.24 -14.45 -6.92
CA ASP A 386 27.53 -14.16 -7.57
C ASP A 386 27.48 -12.90 -8.46
N PHE A 387 26.28 -12.46 -8.87
CA PHE A 387 26.05 -11.26 -9.67
C PHE A 387 25.69 -10.02 -8.82
N GLY A 388 25.77 -10.12 -7.49
CA GLY A 388 25.45 -9.04 -6.53
C GLY A 388 24.26 -9.35 -5.62
N SER A 389 23.89 -8.38 -4.78
CA SER A 389 22.69 -8.46 -3.93
C SER A 389 21.50 -7.70 -4.51
N ALA A 390 20.31 -8.25 -4.32
CA ALA A 390 19.03 -7.59 -4.55
C ALA A 390 18.25 -7.53 -3.23
N TRP A 391 17.54 -6.42 -3.05
CA TRP A 391 16.71 -6.14 -1.89
C TRP A 391 15.24 -6.13 -2.29
N ALA A 392 14.36 -6.54 -1.37
CA ALA A 392 12.94 -6.32 -1.50
C ALA A 392 12.32 -5.96 -0.15
N ALA A 393 11.64 -4.82 -0.11
CA ALA A 393 10.73 -4.44 0.96
C ALA A 393 9.28 -4.71 0.51
N ALA A 394 8.66 -5.73 1.10
CA ALA A 394 7.28 -6.11 0.84
C ALA A 394 6.34 -5.38 1.82
N PRO A 395 5.56 -4.36 1.38
CA PRO A 395 4.54 -3.78 2.25
C PRO A 395 3.50 -4.84 2.58
N LEU A 396 3.33 -5.08 3.87
CA LEU A 396 2.39 -6.07 4.40
C LEU A 396 1.05 -5.38 4.70
N GLY A 397 0.01 -6.20 4.70
CA GLY A 397 -1.36 -5.77 4.95
C GLY A 397 -2.31 -6.96 4.81
N GLU A 398 -3.51 -6.81 5.35
CA GLU A 398 -4.65 -7.62 4.93
C GLU A 398 -4.86 -7.44 3.42
N ALA A 399 -5.15 -8.53 2.69
CA ALA A 399 -4.93 -8.64 1.25
C ALA A 399 -5.70 -7.64 0.35
N GLY A 400 -5.26 -6.38 0.29
CA GLY A 400 -5.91 -5.30 -0.46
C GLY A 400 -7.23 -4.79 0.14
N LEU A 401 -7.60 -5.21 1.36
CA LEU A 401 -8.84 -4.78 2.01
C LEU A 401 -8.61 -3.53 2.87
N THR A 402 -8.42 -2.39 2.20
CA THR A 402 -8.75 -1.10 2.84
C THR A 402 -10.24 -1.11 3.18
N GLU A 403 -10.62 -0.77 4.42
CA GLU A 403 -12.01 -0.85 4.95
C GLU A 403 -13.07 -0.05 4.17
N SER A 404 -12.70 0.64 3.11
CA SER A 404 -13.57 1.30 2.13
C SER A 404 -14.10 0.40 0.99
N SER A 405 -13.56 -0.83 0.79
CA SER A 405 -13.88 -1.66 -0.39
C SER A 405 -14.64 -2.96 -0.10
N VAL A 406 -14.44 -3.58 1.06
CA VAL A 406 -15.08 -4.86 1.44
C VAL A 406 -15.36 -4.89 2.92
N GLN A 407 -16.57 -5.32 3.30
CA GLN A 407 -16.99 -5.65 4.66
C GLN A 407 -17.93 -6.89 4.55
N VAL A 408 -18.47 -7.49 5.63
CA VAL A 408 -18.75 -8.97 5.70
C VAL A 408 -20.17 -9.38 6.17
N VAL A 409 -20.93 -10.21 5.41
CA VAL A 409 -22.30 -10.66 5.81
C VAL A 409 -22.24 -11.76 6.84
N VAL A 410 -23.13 -11.64 7.81
CA VAL A 410 -23.70 -12.81 8.48
C VAL A 410 -25.24 -12.75 8.45
N SER A 411 -25.84 -13.30 7.39
CA SER A 411 -27.28 -13.64 7.42
C SER A 411 -27.46 -14.99 8.16
N PRO A 412 -28.47 -15.12 9.03
CA PRO A 412 -28.65 -16.27 9.93
C PRO A 412 -29.17 -17.55 9.25
#